data_AF-A0AAN7U104-F1
#
_entry.id   AF-A0AAN7U104-F1
#
_cell.length_a   1.000
_cell.length_b   1.000
_cell.length_c   1.000
_cell.angle_alpha   90.00
_cell.angle_beta   90.00
_cell.angle_gamma   90.00
#
_symmetry.space_group_name_H-M   'P 1'
#
loop_
_entity.id
_entity.type
_entity.pdbx_description
1 polymer ?
#
loop_
_entity_poly.entity_id
_entity_poly.type
_entity_poly.pdbx_seq_one_letter_code
_entity_poly.pdbx_strand_id
1 'polypeptide(L)'
;MNWKKITSMGVMVLASAIAAAYANGGESYLCPLVNHCEKVNEWVENNDVPYAKFNCHITNIGHTPIGNVEMRFSGDGKIKEVWEMEPIEVGHVYNFAQWRQQQQLAFNQSHPWGYTVQGGKELNVNLCGAIPTPYTNSIQQQQQQKSEIICNLSNKCTVSNQWKNGDQVNTQYKCSITNNGNVPVSFIDIRINGNTDLYNVWEIITPNNGLTWDLTSWRIEKPLEPTQSHEWGYIIVGDKPLDVQVCQNTPSITQSPSPVNTNKQQKSIVQQQEVDGSSSSSTTTTNTANNNDQVTCIVSNKCTVEREWKNGDQKNKQYSCEITNNGKGPLSHVDIRLSNNSALYNVWEVYTVNNGLTFDISPWRIDNPIQPGQSHSWGYIVNDDVALDVKVCQMGPASN
;
A
#
# COMPACT_ATOMS: atom_id res chain seq x y z
N MET A 1 -1.90 -30.00 -53.41
CA MET A 1 -2.57 -30.63 -52.25
C MET A 1 -1.52 -31.24 -51.35
N ASN A 2 -1.29 -30.69 -50.16
CA ASN A 2 -1.12 -31.44 -48.91
C ASN A 2 -1.05 -30.45 -47.75
N TRP A 3 -1.69 -30.81 -46.64
CA TRP A 3 -1.94 -29.99 -45.46
C TRP A 3 -1.29 -30.65 -44.24
N LYS A 4 -1.19 -29.91 -43.12
CA LYS A 4 -0.81 -30.37 -41.76
C LYS A 4 0.68 -30.71 -41.59
N LYS A 5 1.33 -30.41 -40.44
CA LYS A 5 0.86 -29.93 -39.11
C LYS A 5 1.77 -28.79 -38.61
N ILE A 6 1.17 -27.83 -37.91
CA ILE A 6 1.89 -27.01 -36.92
C ILE A 6 1.46 -27.53 -35.55
N THR A 7 2.42 -27.87 -34.68
CA THR A 7 2.19 -28.22 -33.28
C THR A 7 2.22 -26.94 -32.45
N SER A 8 1.07 -26.51 -31.90
CA SER A 8 1.06 -25.50 -30.85
C SER A 8 1.45 -26.14 -29.52
N MET A 9 2.48 -25.61 -28.86
CA MET A 9 2.73 -25.92 -27.45
C MET A 9 1.67 -25.20 -26.61
N GLY A 10 0.88 -25.95 -25.85
CA GLY A 10 -0.06 -25.39 -24.89
C GLY A 10 0.68 -24.87 -23.67
N VAL A 11 0.58 -23.57 -23.38
CA VAL A 11 1.00 -23.01 -22.09
C VAL A 11 -0.05 -23.37 -21.06
N MET A 12 0.33 -24.20 -20.09
CA MET A 12 -0.54 -24.60 -18.99
C MET A 12 -0.43 -23.55 -17.88
N VAL A 13 -1.43 -22.67 -17.77
CA VAL A 13 -1.51 -21.70 -16.67
C VAL A 13 -2.06 -22.40 -15.43
N LEU A 14 -1.23 -22.51 -14.40
CA LEU A 14 -1.59 -23.15 -13.14
C LEU A 14 -2.33 -22.14 -12.24
N ALA A 15 -3.66 -22.14 -12.29
CA ALA A 15 -4.48 -21.38 -11.35
C ALA A 15 -4.63 -22.16 -10.04
N SER A 16 -3.90 -21.78 -9.00
CA SER A 16 -4.04 -22.36 -7.65
C SER A 16 -5.31 -21.85 -6.97
N ALA A 17 -6.25 -22.75 -6.71
CA ALA A 17 -7.49 -22.45 -6.00
C ALA A 17 -7.28 -22.43 -4.48
N ILE A 18 -7.67 -21.34 -3.81
CA ILE A 18 -7.95 -21.30 -2.37
C ILE A 18 -9.24 -20.50 -2.15
N ALA A 19 -10.36 -21.19 -2.02
CA ALA A 19 -11.64 -20.62 -1.60
C ALA A 19 -12.55 -21.70 -0.98
N ALA A 20 -12.38 -21.99 0.32
CA ALA A 20 -13.26 -22.91 1.05
C ALA A 20 -13.17 -22.74 2.58
N ALA A 21 -13.83 -21.72 3.15
CA ALA A 21 -14.41 -21.74 4.51
C ALA A 21 -15.26 -20.47 4.74
N TYR A 22 -16.07 -20.50 5.82
CA TYR A 22 -16.86 -19.38 6.37
C TYR A 22 -18.15 -18.99 5.63
N ALA A 23 -19.12 -19.91 5.67
CA ALA A 23 -20.54 -19.55 5.72
C ALA A 23 -21.05 -19.68 7.16
N ASN A 24 -21.07 -18.57 7.90
CA ASN A 24 -21.86 -18.39 9.14
C ASN A 24 -22.05 -16.89 9.34
N GLY A 25 -23.31 -16.45 9.48
CA GLY A 25 -23.72 -15.03 9.38
C GLY A 25 -23.41 -14.16 10.61
N GLY A 26 -22.15 -14.12 11.05
CA GLY A 26 -21.64 -13.04 11.88
C GLY A 26 -21.29 -11.82 11.02
N GLU A 27 -21.35 -10.62 11.59
CA GLU A 27 -20.80 -9.41 10.96
C GLU A 27 -19.26 -9.57 10.91
N SER A 28 -18.73 -9.92 9.73
CA SER A 28 -17.28 -10.08 9.51
C SER A 28 -16.57 -8.73 9.58
N TYR A 29 -16.19 -8.32 10.80
CA TYR A 29 -15.31 -7.18 11.01
C TYR A 29 -13.98 -7.42 10.26
N LEU A 30 -13.71 -6.57 9.28
CA LEU A 30 -12.44 -6.60 8.55
C LEU A 30 -11.30 -6.27 9.52
N CYS A 31 -10.26 -7.11 9.54
CA CYS A 31 -9.04 -6.80 10.26
C CYS A 31 -8.33 -5.63 9.56
N PRO A 32 -8.13 -4.47 10.21
CA PRO A 32 -7.43 -3.31 9.62
C PRO A 32 -5.90 -3.50 9.56
N LEU A 33 -5.42 -4.74 9.59
CA LEU A 33 -4.00 -5.09 9.57
C LEU A 33 -3.71 -6.04 8.40
N VAL A 34 -2.64 -5.77 7.68
CA VAL A 34 -2.09 -6.68 6.66
C VAL A 34 -0.75 -7.20 7.17
N ASN A 35 -0.53 -8.52 7.06
CA ASN A 35 0.77 -9.12 7.31
C ASN A 35 1.47 -9.47 5.99
N HIS A 36 2.75 -9.17 5.90
CA HIS A 36 3.66 -9.70 4.88
C HIS A 36 4.83 -10.42 5.56
N CYS A 37 5.30 -11.52 4.99
CA CYS A 37 6.47 -12.28 5.49
C CYS A 37 7.36 -12.71 4.34
N GLU A 38 8.66 -12.82 4.59
CA GLU A 38 9.67 -13.29 3.65
C GLU A 38 10.65 -14.26 4.34
N LYS A 39 11.08 -15.31 3.62
CA LYS A 39 11.98 -16.33 4.17
C LYS A 39 13.44 -15.88 4.06
N VAL A 40 14.01 -15.41 5.16
CA VAL A 40 15.35 -14.81 5.18
C VAL A 40 16.49 -15.81 5.45
N ASN A 41 16.20 -16.96 6.08
CA ASN A 41 17.19 -18.00 6.30
C ASN A 41 16.56 -19.39 6.42
N GLU A 42 17.32 -20.43 6.11
CA GLU A 42 16.97 -21.84 6.29
C GLU A 42 18.21 -22.64 6.68
N TRP A 43 18.09 -23.47 7.72
CA TRP A 43 19.19 -24.29 8.23
C TRP A 43 18.66 -25.58 8.85
N VAL A 44 19.57 -26.43 9.30
CA VAL A 44 19.26 -27.72 9.92
C VAL A 44 19.90 -27.75 11.30
N GLU A 45 19.14 -28.19 12.31
CA GLU A 45 19.66 -28.46 13.66
C GLU A 45 19.44 -29.93 14.04
N ASN A 46 20.30 -30.44 14.92
CA ASN A 46 20.16 -31.67 15.73
C ASN A 46 19.16 -32.73 15.21
N ASN A 47 19.69 -33.78 14.58
CA ASN A 47 18.93 -34.89 13.96
C ASN A 47 18.16 -34.50 12.69
N ASP A 48 18.84 -33.77 11.79
CA ASP A 48 18.34 -33.41 10.46
C ASP A 48 16.99 -32.67 10.44
N VAL A 49 16.71 -31.89 11.49
CA VAL A 49 15.49 -31.11 11.63
C VAL A 49 15.64 -29.76 10.90
N PRO A 50 14.86 -29.48 9.84
CA PRO A 50 14.93 -28.20 9.14
C PRO A 50 14.23 -27.09 9.93
N TYR A 51 14.83 -25.91 9.92
CA TYR A 51 14.30 -24.66 10.47
C TYR A 51 14.37 -23.57 9.41
N ALA A 52 13.35 -22.71 9.36
CA ALA A 52 13.39 -21.48 8.58
C ALA A 52 13.08 -20.26 9.47
N LYS A 53 13.72 -19.13 9.14
CA LYS A 53 13.48 -17.83 9.75
C LYS A 53 12.73 -16.95 8.75
N PHE A 54 11.67 -16.30 9.22
CA PHE A 54 10.84 -15.38 8.46
C PHE A 54 10.90 -13.99 9.07
N ASN A 55 11.32 -12.99 8.29
CA ASN A 55 11.09 -11.59 8.65
C ASN A 55 9.69 -11.19 8.17
N CYS A 56 9.00 -10.35 8.91
CA CYS A 56 7.62 -9.99 8.62
C CYS A 56 7.31 -8.54 8.99
N HIS A 57 6.24 -8.00 8.40
CA HIS A 57 5.74 -6.65 8.66
C HIS A 57 4.22 -6.68 8.81
N ILE A 58 3.72 -6.11 9.91
CA ILE A 58 2.29 -5.81 10.11
C ILE A 58 2.06 -4.35 9.76
N THR A 59 1.26 -4.05 8.75
CA THR A 59 0.88 -2.68 8.36
C THR A 59 -0.54 -2.37 8.80
N ASN A 60 -0.75 -1.25 9.48
CA ASN A 60 -2.10 -0.76 9.77
C ASN A 60 -2.67 -0.04 8.55
N ILE A 61 -3.69 -0.64 7.94
CA ILE A 61 -4.42 -0.10 6.79
C ILE A 61 -5.73 0.61 7.20
N GLY A 62 -6.06 0.64 8.49
CA GLY A 62 -7.23 1.34 9.04
C GLY A 62 -6.88 2.65 9.76
N HIS A 63 -7.87 3.53 9.91
CA HIS A 63 -7.67 4.89 10.42
C HIS A 63 -7.58 5.00 11.95
N THR A 64 -7.98 3.96 12.68
CA THR A 64 -7.79 3.90 14.13
C THR A 64 -6.37 3.43 14.42
N PRO A 65 -5.56 4.15 15.21
CA PRO A 65 -4.26 3.66 15.65
C PRO A 65 -4.42 2.38 16.48
N ILE A 66 -3.58 1.38 16.21
CA ILE A 66 -3.75 0.03 16.75
C ILE A 66 -2.70 -0.21 17.83
N GLY A 67 -3.15 -0.19 19.08
CA GLY A 67 -2.31 -0.54 20.23
C GLY A 67 -2.23 -2.06 20.49
N ASN A 68 -3.14 -2.87 19.96
CA ASN A 68 -3.15 -4.31 20.19
C ASN A 68 -3.52 -5.08 18.94
N VAL A 69 -2.90 -6.23 18.75
CA VAL A 69 -3.25 -7.23 17.73
C VAL A 69 -3.40 -8.57 18.41
N GLU A 70 -4.40 -9.36 17.99
CA GLU A 70 -4.42 -10.78 18.33
C GLU A 70 -3.89 -11.57 17.12
N MET A 71 -2.62 -11.93 17.16
CA MET A 71 -1.94 -12.72 16.14
C MET A 71 -1.94 -14.21 16.53
N ARG A 72 -2.45 -15.05 15.64
CA ARG A 72 -2.47 -16.52 15.78
C ARG A 72 -1.74 -17.15 14.60
N PHE A 73 -0.94 -18.17 14.86
CA PHE A 73 -0.29 -18.96 13.81
C PHE A 73 -1.08 -20.24 13.52
N SER A 74 -1.06 -20.68 12.26
CA SER A 74 -1.61 -21.96 11.85
C SER A 74 -0.75 -22.63 10.77
N GLY A 75 -0.69 -23.96 10.79
CA GLY A 75 0.17 -24.77 9.93
C GLY A 75 0.85 -25.92 10.68
N ASP A 76 1.57 -26.77 9.96
CA ASP A 76 2.20 -27.99 10.51
C ASP A 76 3.51 -27.73 11.27
N GLY A 77 4.07 -26.52 11.15
CA GLY A 77 5.37 -26.17 11.71
C GLY A 77 5.32 -25.78 13.19
N LYS A 78 6.32 -26.19 13.96
CA LYS A 78 6.45 -25.77 15.37
C LYS A 78 7.26 -24.49 15.48
N ILE A 79 6.69 -23.46 16.09
CA ILE A 79 7.39 -22.22 16.39
C ILE A 79 8.52 -22.49 17.39
N LYS A 80 9.72 -22.03 17.07
CA LYS A 80 10.89 -22.05 17.95
C LYS A 80 11.08 -20.71 18.66
N GLU A 81 10.82 -19.61 17.96
CA GLU A 81 11.09 -18.24 18.40
C GLU A 81 10.16 -17.27 17.67
N VAL A 82 9.77 -16.17 18.32
CA VAL A 82 9.09 -15.01 17.73
C VAL A 82 9.73 -13.76 18.33
N TRP A 83 9.99 -12.72 17.53
CA TRP A 83 10.55 -11.44 17.99
C TRP A 83 9.64 -10.26 17.65
N GLU A 84 9.81 -9.15 18.39
CA GLU A 84 8.96 -7.93 18.37
C GLU A 84 7.46 -8.15 18.67
N MET A 85 7.10 -9.33 19.16
CA MET A 85 5.75 -9.73 19.56
C MET A 85 5.80 -10.45 20.91
N GLU A 86 4.81 -10.22 21.77
CA GLU A 86 4.71 -10.79 23.11
C GLU A 86 3.58 -11.83 23.19
N PRO A 87 3.78 -13.01 23.80
CA PRO A 87 2.71 -14.01 23.96
C PRO A 87 1.66 -13.53 24.98
N ILE A 88 0.38 -13.53 24.59
CA ILE A 88 -0.76 -13.23 25.47
C ILE A 88 -1.13 -14.47 26.31
N GLU A 89 -1.19 -15.62 25.63
CA GLU A 89 -1.45 -16.93 26.22
C GLU A 89 -0.26 -17.86 25.94
N VAL A 90 -0.20 -19.02 26.60
CA VAL A 90 0.95 -19.94 26.54
C VAL A 90 1.17 -20.48 25.12
N GLY A 91 2.01 -19.80 24.33
CA GLY A 91 2.62 -20.28 23.09
C GLY A 91 1.78 -20.22 21.80
N HIS A 92 0.56 -19.68 21.82
CA HIS A 92 -0.35 -19.76 20.67
C HIS A 92 -1.00 -18.44 20.22
N VAL A 93 -0.96 -17.40 21.05
CA VAL A 93 -1.56 -16.10 20.75
C VAL A 93 -0.55 -15.01 21.11
N TYR A 94 -0.32 -14.08 20.20
CA TYR A 94 0.71 -13.05 20.31
C TYR A 94 0.10 -11.66 20.10
N ASN A 95 0.68 -10.66 20.77
CA ASN A 95 0.38 -9.24 20.63
C ASN A 95 1.64 -8.48 20.20
N PHE A 96 1.49 -7.21 19.86
CA PHE A 96 2.60 -6.27 19.84
C PHE A 96 3.33 -6.25 21.19
N ALA A 97 4.65 -6.08 21.16
CA ALA A 97 5.42 -5.88 22.37
C ALA A 97 4.99 -4.60 23.13
N GLN A 98 5.19 -4.55 24.45
CA GLN A 98 4.63 -3.52 25.35
C GLN A 98 4.95 -2.08 24.90
N TRP A 99 6.14 -1.84 24.36
CA TRP A 99 6.57 -0.54 23.83
C TRP A 99 5.75 -0.09 22.61
N ARG A 100 5.34 -1.05 21.77
CA ARG A 100 4.50 -0.85 20.57
C ARG A 100 3.01 -0.74 20.93
N GLN A 101 2.57 -1.32 22.04
CA GLN A 101 1.23 -1.06 22.58
C GLN A 101 1.07 0.40 23.06
N GLN A 102 2.14 0.97 23.64
CA GLN A 102 2.19 2.39 24.02
C GLN A 102 2.33 3.32 22.81
N GLN A 103 3.14 2.94 21.82
CA GLN A 103 3.30 3.63 20.54
C GLN A 103 2.41 2.99 19.47
N GLN A 104 1.10 3.16 19.62
CA GLN A 104 0.07 2.57 18.76
C GLN A 104 0.42 2.71 17.27
N LEU A 105 0.26 1.62 16.52
CA LEU A 105 0.56 1.58 15.09
C LEU A 105 -0.43 2.48 14.35
N ALA A 106 0.01 3.67 13.92
CA ALA A 106 -0.86 4.62 13.25
C ALA A 106 -1.20 4.18 11.81
N PHE A 107 -2.17 4.83 11.18
CA PHE A 107 -2.53 4.57 9.78
C PHE A 107 -1.29 4.63 8.87
N ASN A 108 -1.16 3.63 7.99
CA ASN A 108 -0.04 3.42 7.07
C ASN A 108 1.35 3.29 7.73
N GLN A 109 1.42 3.02 9.04
CA GLN A 109 2.66 2.58 9.69
C GLN A 109 2.77 1.05 9.68
N SER A 110 4.02 0.58 9.60
CA SER A 110 4.37 -0.83 9.64
C SER A 110 5.18 -1.16 10.89
N HIS A 111 4.85 -2.27 11.56
CA HIS A 111 5.60 -2.86 12.66
C HIS A 111 6.41 -4.06 12.15
N PRO A 112 7.76 -4.01 12.16
CA PRO A 112 8.59 -5.15 11.82
C PRO A 112 8.56 -6.19 12.94
N TRP A 113 8.47 -7.46 12.57
CA TRP A 113 8.49 -8.60 13.48
C TRP A 113 9.03 -9.84 12.77
N GLY A 114 8.96 -11.01 13.40
CA GLY A 114 9.11 -12.27 12.67
C GLY A 114 9.25 -13.47 13.58
N TYR A 115 9.52 -14.63 12.99
CA TYR A 115 9.55 -15.92 13.70
C TYR A 115 10.51 -16.94 13.09
N THR A 116 10.90 -17.92 13.90
CA THR A 116 11.62 -19.13 13.48
C THR A 116 10.71 -20.35 13.63
N VAL A 117 10.61 -21.18 12.59
CA VAL A 117 9.70 -22.34 12.54
C VAL A 117 10.42 -23.63 12.11
N GLN A 118 10.12 -24.72 12.82
CA GLN A 118 10.51 -26.08 12.48
C GLN A 118 9.69 -26.59 11.28
N GLY A 119 10.36 -27.15 10.26
CA GLY A 119 9.72 -27.70 9.06
C GLY A 119 9.96 -26.90 7.77
N GLY A 120 10.65 -25.75 7.84
CA GLY A 120 11.07 -24.96 6.68
C GLY A 120 9.98 -24.18 5.94
N LYS A 121 8.70 -24.41 6.27
CA LYS A 121 7.53 -23.79 5.64
C LYS A 121 7.03 -22.58 6.43
N GLU A 122 6.54 -21.59 5.70
CA GLU A 122 5.82 -20.44 6.26
C GLU A 122 4.55 -20.90 6.98
N LEU A 123 4.25 -20.28 8.12
CA LEU A 123 2.99 -20.44 8.85
C LEU A 123 1.98 -19.40 8.36
N ASN A 124 0.71 -19.80 8.28
CA ASN A 124 -0.37 -18.85 8.04
C ASN A 124 -0.57 -18.00 9.30
N VAL A 125 -0.33 -16.70 9.17
CA VAL A 125 -0.47 -15.69 10.21
C VAL A 125 -1.86 -15.07 10.12
N ASN A 126 -2.72 -15.40 11.07
CA ASN A 126 -4.05 -14.81 11.20
C ASN A 126 -4.00 -13.64 12.19
N LEU A 127 -4.37 -12.45 11.72
CA LEU A 127 -4.46 -11.23 12.54
C LEU A 127 -5.92 -10.95 12.92
N CYS A 128 -6.13 -10.34 14.09
CA CYS A 128 -7.45 -10.01 14.64
C CYS A 128 -8.33 -11.21 15.01
N GLY A 129 -7.75 -12.25 15.64
CA GLY A 129 -8.52 -13.39 16.18
C GLY A 129 -9.59 -13.00 17.23
N ALA A 130 -9.42 -11.85 17.88
CA ALA A 130 -10.44 -11.11 18.61
C ALA A 130 -10.41 -9.63 18.19
N ILE A 131 -11.50 -8.91 18.47
CA ILE A 131 -11.67 -7.49 18.13
C ILE A 131 -10.47 -6.70 18.69
N PRO A 132 -9.68 -6.00 17.86
CA PRO A 132 -8.63 -5.11 18.34
C PRO A 132 -9.25 -3.98 19.15
N THR A 133 -9.26 -4.11 20.47
CA THR A 133 -9.75 -3.03 21.33
C THR A 133 -8.78 -1.86 21.25
N PRO A 134 -9.20 -0.66 20.80
CA PRO A 134 -8.36 0.53 20.90
C PRO A 134 -7.97 0.70 22.37
N TYR A 135 -6.67 0.82 22.65
CA TYR A 135 -6.15 0.77 24.01
C TYR A 135 -6.58 2.03 24.79
N THR A 136 -7.73 1.92 25.46
CA THR A 136 -8.26 2.94 26.36
C THR A 136 -7.64 2.75 27.75
N ASN A 137 -6.86 3.74 28.20
CA ASN A 137 -6.34 3.76 29.55
C ASN A 137 -7.50 3.83 30.57
N SER A 138 -7.73 2.70 31.25
CA SER A 138 -8.58 2.47 32.42
C SER A 138 -10.12 2.65 32.30
N ILE A 139 -10.81 1.51 32.46
CA ILE A 139 -12.05 1.30 33.23
C ILE A 139 -13.20 2.33 33.02
N GLN A 140 -14.11 2.03 32.10
CA GLN A 140 -15.53 1.83 32.43
C GLN A 140 -16.25 1.10 31.27
N GLN A 141 -16.90 -0.02 31.57
CA GLN A 141 -17.79 -0.69 30.60
C GLN A 141 -19.09 0.13 30.47
N GLN A 142 -19.33 0.70 29.29
CA GLN A 142 -20.67 1.05 28.85
C GLN A 142 -21.07 0.19 27.66
N GLN A 143 -22.34 -0.21 27.62
CA GLN A 143 -22.86 -1.15 26.65
C GLN A 143 -22.73 -0.58 25.24
N GLN A 144 -21.97 -1.29 24.38
CA GLN A 144 -21.77 -0.91 23.00
C GLN A 144 -23.07 -1.12 22.22
N GLN A 145 -23.83 -0.03 22.07
CA GLN A 145 -25.10 -0.03 21.36
C GLN A 145 -24.85 -0.38 19.88
N LYS A 146 -25.57 -1.38 19.35
CA LYS A 146 -25.43 -1.84 17.96
C LYS A 146 -25.72 -0.69 16.99
N SER A 147 -24.68 -0.04 16.50
CA SER A 147 -24.75 1.00 15.49
C SER A 147 -25.02 0.38 14.12
N GLU A 148 -26.21 0.63 13.58
CA GLU A 148 -26.56 0.31 12.20
C GLU A 148 -25.56 0.99 11.25
N ILE A 149 -24.97 0.24 10.31
CA ILE A 149 -24.01 0.77 9.34
C ILE A 149 -24.81 1.58 8.30
N ILE A 150 -25.04 2.86 8.59
CA ILE A 150 -25.74 3.78 7.69
C ILE A 150 -24.79 4.11 6.53
N CYS A 151 -24.91 3.31 5.47
CA CYS A 151 -24.10 3.39 4.28
C CYS A 151 -24.54 4.57 3.40
N ASN A 152 -24.01 5.76 3.68
CA ASN A 152 -24.37 7.02 3.03
C ASN A 152 -23.68 7.25 1.66
N LEU A 153 -23.33 6.18 0.94
CA LEU A 153 -22.65 6.22 -0.34
C LEU A 153 -23.48 5.49 -1.39
N SER A 154 -23.41 5.94 -2.64
CA SER A 154 -23.94 5.17 -3.77
C SER A 154 -22.90 5.08 -4.88
N ASN A 155 -22.66 3.87 -5.39
CA ASN A 155 -21.88 3.68 -6.60
C ASN A 155 -22.81 3.45 -7.81
N LYS A 156 -22.50 4.08 -8.94
CA LYS A 156 -23.19 3.87 -10.21
C LYS A 156 -22.17 3.67 -11.33
N CYS A 157 -22.25 2.53 -12.02
CA CYS A 157 -21.41 2.21 -13.16
C CYS A 157 -22.19 2.23 -14.48
N THR A 158 -21.51 2.62 -15.55
CA THR A 158 -22.00 2.60 -16.94
C THR A 158 -20.89 2.10 -17.86
N VAL A 159 -21.24 1.34 -18.90
CA VAL A 159 -20.28 0.96 -19.96
C VAL A 159 -19.76 2.22 -20.63
N SER A 160 -18.45 2.43 -20.62
CA SER A 160 -17.79 3.52 -21.34
C SER A 160 -17.20 3.07 -22.68
N ASN A 161 -16.75 1.81 -22.76
CA ASN A 161 -16.17 1.24 -23.97
C ASN A 161 -16.30 -0.29 -23.96
N GLN A 162 -16.32 -0.92 -25.13
CA GLN A 162 -16.33 -2.37 -25.29
C GLN A 162 -15.62 -2.75 -26.59
N TRP A 163 -14.73 -3.74 -26.53
CA TRP A 163 -13.98 -4.24 -27.69
C TRP A 163 -13.82 -5.76 -27.66
N LYS A 164 -13.40 -6.32 -28.78
CA LYS A 164 -13.03 -7.74 -28.88
C LYS A 164 -11.51 -7.90 -29.01
N ASN A 165 -10.98 -8.89 -28.31
CA ASN A 165 -9.61 -9.37 -28.48
C ASN A 165 -9.69 -10.86 -28.87
N GLY A 166 -9.67 -11.13 -30.18
CA GLY A 166 -10.11 -12.43 -30.71
C GLY A 166 -11.58 -12.69 -30.37
N ASP A 167 -11.85 -13.84 -29.75
CA ASP A 167 -13.19 -14.23 -29.30
C ASP A 167 -13.60 -13.64 -27.94
N GLN A 168 -12.65 -13.07 -27.17
CA GLN A 168 -12.93 -12.47 -25.86
C GLN A 168 -13.51 -11.05 -26.00
N VAL A 169 -14.65 -10.80 -25.37
CA VAL A 169 -15.19 -9.45 -25.16
C VAL A 169 -14.51 -8.84 -23.93
N ASN A 170 -14.05 -7.60 -24.05
CA ASN A 170 -13.56 -6.81 -22.94
C ASN A 170 -14.46 -5.58 -22.80
N THR A 171 -14.93 -5.29 -21.58
CA THR A 171 -15.81 -4.16 -21.31
C THR A 171 -15.20 -3.25 -20.26
N GLN A 172 -15.12 -1.97 -20.58
CA GLN A 172 -14.70 -0.92 -19.67
C GLN A 172 -15.92 -0.25 -19.05
N TYR A 173 -15.94 -0.19 -17.73
CA TYR A 173 -16.96 0.49 -16.94
C TYR A 173 -16.37 1.78 -16.37
N LYS A 174 -17.08 2.88 -16.60
CA LYS A 174 -16.88 4.13 -15.88
C LYS A 174 -17.90 4.20 -14.75
N CYS A 175 -17.43 4.50 -13.54
CA CYS A 175 -18.22 4.46 -12.33
C CYS A 175 -18.10 5.78 -11.55
N SER A 176 -19.10 6.06 -10.71
CA SER A 176 -19.21 7.28 -9.92
C SER A 176 -19.67 6.92 -8.50
N ILE A 177 -18.86 7.27 -7.49
CA ILE A 177 -19.21 7.12 -6.07
C ILE A 177 -19.66 8.46 -5.56
N THR A 178 -20.95 8.59 -5.25
CA THR A 178 -21.55 9.81 -4.70
C THR A 178 -21.69 9.71 -3.19
N ASN A 179 -21.27 10.76 -2.48
CA ASN A 179 -21.55 10.91 -1.06
C ASN A 179 -22.97 11.47 -0.87
N ASN A 180 -23.89 10.63 -0.43
CA ASN A 180 -25.28 11.00 -0.13
C ASN A 180 -25.47 11.40 1.35
N GLY A 181 -24.39 11.38 2.14
CA GLY A 181 -24.38 11.76 3.55
C GLY A 181 -24.14 13.25 3.79
N ASN A 182 -24.20 13.62 5.07
CA ASN A 182 -24.05 15.00 5.53
C ASN A 182 -22.63 15.32 6.05
N VAL A 183 -21.68 14.38 5.91
CA VAL A 183 -20.29 14.52 6.36
C VAL A 183 -19.32 14.24 5.21
N PRO A 184 -18.16 14.91 5.12
CA PRO A 184 -17.16 14.62 4.10
C PRO A 184 -16.53 13.23 4.30
N VAL A 185 -16.14 12.57 3.21
CA VAL A 185 -15.63 11.18 3.23
C VAL A 185 -14.30 11.08 2.48
N SER A 186 -13.20 10.84 3.20
CA SER A 186 -11.88 10.61 2.60
C SER A 186 -11.59 9.14 2.28
N PHE A 187 -12.29 8.21 2.92
CA PHE A 187 -12.00 6.78 2.90
C PHE A 187 -13.30 5.95 2.92
N ILE A 188 -13.32 4.85 2.17
CA ILE A 188 -14.48 3.97 1.97
C ILE A 188 -14.02 2.52 1.78
N ASP A 189 -14.82 1.55 2.21
CA ASP A 189 -14.66 0.13 1.86
C ASP A 189 -15.44 -0.13 0.56
N ILE A 190 -14.72 -0.29 -0.55
CA ILE A 190 -15.25 -0.73 -1.84
C ILE A 190 -14.99 -2.24 -1.97
N ARG A 191 -16.04 -3.02 -2.21
CA ARG A 191 -15.92 -4.46 -2.51
C ARG A 191 -16.39 -4.74 -3.91
N ILE A 192 -15.54 -5.37 -4.70
CA ILE A 192 -15.80 -5.76 -6.09
C ILE A 192 -15.99 -7.27 -6.12
N ASN A 193 -17.24 -7.71 -6.11
CA ASN A 193 -17.59 -9.13 -6.12
C ASN A 193 -17.45 -9.70 -7.54
N GLY A 194 -16.87 -10.90 -7.67
CA GLY A 194 -16.59 -11.52 -8.97
C GLY A 194 -15.33 -10.98 -9.66
N ASN A 195 -14.32 -10.55 -8.90
CA ASN A 195 -13.07 -9.98 -9.41
C ASN A 195 -12.17 -10.93 -10.23
N THR A 196 -12.57 -12.17 -10.50
CA THR A 196 -11.78 -13.13 -11.30
C THR A 196 -11.62 -12.70 -12.75
N ASP A 197 -12.56 -11.92 -13.28
CA ASP A 197 -12.54 -11.39 -14.63
C ASP A 197 -11.99 -9.95 -14.71
N LEU A 198 -11.54 -9.40 -13.57
CA LEU A 198 -11.05 -8.02 -13.43
C LEU A 198 -9.66 -7.87 -14.06
N TYR A 199 -9.56 -7.05 -15.11
CA TYR A 199 -8.34 -6.85 -15.87
C TYR A 199 -7.56 -5.60 -15.44
N ASN A 200 -8.25 -4.51 -15.11
CA ASN A 200 -7.63 -3.27 -14.64
C ASN A 200 -8.63 -2.42 -13.83
N VAL A 201 -8.12 -1.54 -12.97
CA VAL A 201 -8.87 -0.62 -12.10
C VAL A 201 -8.12 0.72 -12.03
N TRP A 202 -8.83 1.85 -11.98
CA TRP A 202 -8.22 3.18 -11.82
C TRP A 202 -9.05 4.09 -10.89
N GLU A 203 -8.39 5.14 -10.36
CA GLU A 203 -8.87 6.09 -9.34
C GLU A 203 -9.27 5.48 -7.97
N ILE A 204 -9.13 4.17 -7.79
CA ILE A 204 -9.25 3.51 -6.49
C ILE A 204 -8.01 2.62 -6.26
N ILE A 205 -7.63 2.45 -5.00
CA ILE A 205 -6.43 1.71 -4.56
C ILE A 205 -6.83 0.50 -3.71
N THR A 206 -6.07 -0.59 -3.75
CA THR A 206 -6.30 -1.75 -2.87
C THR A 206 -5.15 -1.91 -1.87
N PRO A 207 -5.43 -1.96 -0.55
CA PRO A 207 -4.41 -2.22 0.46
C PRO A 207 -4.14 -3.72 0.68
N ASN A 208 -4.90 -4.62 0.05
CA ASN A 208 -4.97 -6.04 0.40
C ASN A 208 -5.16 -6.96 -0.82
N ASN A 209 -4.41 -6.70 -1.89
CA ASN A 209 -4.35 -7.53 -3.10
C ASN A 209 -5.72 -7.75 -3.79
N GLY A 210 -6.59 -6.72 -3.76
CA GLY A 210 -7.86 -6.69 -4.47
C GLY A 210 -9.07 -7.25 -3.71
N LEU A 211 -8.93 -7.59 -2.43
CA LEU A 211 -10.05 -8.04 -1.57
C LEU A 211 -11.00 -6.89 -1.21
N THR A 212 -10.44 -5.72 -0.90
CA THR A 212 -11.16 -4.45 -0.76
C THR A 212 -10.39 -3.34 -1.46
N TRP A 213 -11.07 -2.25 -1.78
CA TRP A 213 -10.48 -1.06 -2.37
C TRP A 213 -10.96 0.18 -1.60
N ASP A 214 -10.24 1.28 -1.76
CA ASP A 214 -10.50 2.59 -1.16
C ASP A 214 -10.28 3.68 -2.22
N LEU A 215 -10.76 4.89 -1.97
CA LEU A 215 -10.47 6.06 -2.78
C LEU A 215 -8.95 6.29 -2.90
N THR A 216 -8.51 6.84 -4.04
CA THR A 216 -7.18 7.45 -4.16
C THR A 216 -6.84 8.34 -2.97
N SER A 217 -5.63 8.16 -2.43
CA SER A 217 -5.08 8.88 -1.27
C SER A 217 -5.10 10.42 -1.35
N TRP A 218 -5.25 11.04 -2.52
CA TRP A 218 -5.47 12.49 -2.60
C TRP A 218 -6.81 12.94 -1.97
N ARG A 219 -7.76 12.02 -1.78
CA ARG A 219 -9.02 12.24 -1.04
C ARG A 219 -8.84 12.46 0.46
N ILE A 220 -7.64 12.24 1.00
CA ILE A 220 -7.28 12.64 2.37
C ILE A 220 -7.25 14.17 2.49
N GLU A 221 -6.62 14.84 1.54
CA GLU A 221 -6.50 16.31 1.50
C GLU A 221 -7.75 16.99 0.90
N LYS A 222 -8.47 16.28 0.04
CA LYS A 222 -9.76 16.71 -0.54
C LYS A 222 -10.84 15.65 -0.35
N PRO A 223 -11.44 15.56 0.85
CA PRO A 223 -12.55 14.65 1.12
C PRO A 223 -13.65 14.74 0.06
N LEU A 224 -14.39 13.64 -0.12
CA LEU A 224 -15.61 13.64 -0.90
C LEU A 224 -16.72 14.33 -0.10
N GLU A 225 -16.91 15.62 -0.34
CA GLU A 225 -17.95 16.43 0.34
C GLU A 225 -19.37 15.90 0.07
N PRO A 226 -20.35 16.23 0.93
CA PRO A 226 -21.76 15.96 0.69
C PRO A 226 -22.21 16.32 -0.74
N THR A 227 -22.95 15.41 -1.38
CA THR A 227 -23.42 15.47 -2.78
C THR A 227 -22.35 15.43 -3.88
N GLN A 228 -21.05 15.42 -3.55
CA GLN A 228 -20.01 15.25 -4.56
C GLN A 228 -19.89 13.80 -5.02
N SER A 229 -19.38 13.63 -6.25
CA SER A 229 -18.96 12.36 -6.82
C SER A 229 -17.44 12.23 -6.92
N HIS A 230 -16.95 11.00 -6.84
CA HIS A 230 -15.62 10.59 -7.29
C HIS A 230 -15.78 9.62 -8.46
N GLU A 231 -15.17 9.97 -9.60
CA GLU A 231 -15.20 9.17 -10.81
C GLU A 231 -14.06 8.14 -10.79
N TRP A 232 -14.37 6.89 -11.09
CA TRP A 232 -13.41 5.78 -11.13
C TRP A 232 -13.80 4.79 -12.23
N GLY A 233 -13.12 3.66 -12.32
CA GLY A 233 -13.63 2.56 -13.14
C GLY A 233 -12.73 1.34 -13.23
N TYR A 234 -13.16 0.40 -14.07
CA TYR A 234 -12.50 -0.88 -14.26
C TYR A 234 -12.69 -1.47 -15.67
N ILE A 235 -11.87 -2.44 -16.04
CA ILE A 235 -12.06 -3.32 -17.21
C ILE A 235 -12.30 -4.75 -16.72
N ILE A 236 -13.22 -5.46 -17.38
CA ILE A 236 -13.38 -6.91 -17.25
C ILE A 236 -13.25 -7.63 -18.60
N VAL A 237 -12.96 -8.93 -18.52
CA VAL A 237 -13.24 -9.91 -19.59
C VAL A 237 -14.69 -10.37 -19.46
N GLY A 238 -15.57 -9.90 -20.33
CA GLY A 238 -17.02 -10.13 -20.26
C GLY A 238 -17.83 -8.88 -20.59
N ASP A 239 -19.16 -9.00 -20.53
CA ASP A 239 -20.13 -7.95 -20.87
C ASP A 239 -21.07 -7.55 -19.73
N LYS A 240 -20.99 -8.19 -18.56
CA LYS A 240 -21.84 -7.93 -17.38
C LYS A 240 -21.10 -7.10 -16.34
N PRO A 241 -21.70 -6.05 -15.73
CA PRO A 241 -21.03 -5.30 -14.68
C PRO A 241 -20.74 -6.20 -13.47
N LEU A 242 -19.65 -5.92 -12.78
CA LEU A 242 -19.36 -6.50 -11.47
C LEU A 242 -20.31 -5.91 -10.42
N ASP A 243 -20.64 -6.70 -9.40
CA ASP A 243 -21.36 -6.20 -8.23
C ASP A 243 -20.36 -5.42 -7.36
N VAL A 244 -20.61 -4.12 -7.20
CA VAL A 244 -19.72 -3.21 -6.48
C VAL A 244 -20.47 -2.55 -5.34
N GLN A 245 -20.03 -2.86 -4.13
CA GLN A 245 -20.57 -2.36 -2.87
C GLN A 245 -19.62 -1.28 -2.33
N VAL A 246 -20.15 -0.19 -1.77
CA VAL A 246 -19.36 0.94 -1.24
C VAL A 246 -19.93 1.37 0.11
N CYS A 247 -19.21 1.20 1.23
CA CYS A 247 -19.68 1.68 2.54
C CYS A 247 -18.57 2.28 3.41
N GLN A 248 -18.96 3.15 4.34
CA GLN A 248 -18.04 3.93 5.18
C GLN A 248 -17.71 3.18 6.49
N ASN A 249 -16.44 2.84 6.71
CA ASN A 249 -15.95 2.37 8.02
C ASN A 249 -15.70 3.58 8.95
N THR A 250 -16.76 4.25 9.39
CA THR A 250 -16.68 5.34 10.39
C THR A 250 -16.90 4.81 11.82
N PRO A 251 -15.84 4.64 12.64
CA PRO A 251 -16.03 4.57 14.08
C PRO A 251 -16.61 5.90 14.58
N SER A 252 -17.81 5.87 15.18
CA SER A 252 -18.46 7.07 15.70
C SER A 252 -17.67 7.65 16.88
N ILE A 253 -16.94 8.75 16.64
CA ILE A 253 -16.35 9.55 17.71
C ILE A 253 -17.46 10.39 18.35
N THR A 254 -18.02 9.91 19.45
CA THR A 254 -18.94 10.70 20.27
C THR A 254 -18.16 11.83 20.94
N GLN A 255 -18.42 13.08 20.56
CA GLN A 255 -17.84 14.25 21.22
C GLN A 255 -18.36 14.34 22.66
N SER A 256 -17.49 14.09 23.64
CA SER A 256 -17.77 14.33 25.04
C SER A 256 -17.79 15.86 25.31
N PRO A 257 -18.79 16.40 26.02
CA PRO A 257 -18.88 17.84 26.26
C PRO A 257 -17.75 18.35 27.16
N SER A 258 -17.15 19.48 26.77
CA SER A 258 -15.98 20.07 27.43
C SER A 258 -16.23 20.40 28.92
N PRO A 259 -15.32 20.02 29.83
CA PRO A 259 -15.34 20.52 31.20
C PRO A 259 -14.81 21.96 31.26
N VAL A 260 -15.65 22.87 31.75
CA VAL A 260 -15.26 24.23 32.12
C VAL A 260 -14.51 24.20 33.46
N ASN A 261 -13.28 24.73 33.53
CA ASN A 261 -12.89 25.70 34.58
C ASN A 261 -11.43 26.23 34.54
N THR A 262 -11.34 27.56 34.59
CA THR A 262 -10.53 28.42 35.49
C THR A 262 -8.99 28.32 35.55
N ASN A 263 -8.36 29.33 34.94
CA ASN A 263 -7.16 30.08 35.34
C ASN A 263 -6.42 29.71 36.64
N LYS A 264 -5.08 29.64 36.54
CA LYS A 264 -4.18 30.43 37.41
C LYS A 264 -2.85 30.77 36.70
N GLN A 265 -2.37 31.98 36.95
CA GLN A 265 -1.13 32.54 36.38
C GLN A 265 0.11 32.08 37.17
N GLN A 266 1.27 31.99 36.51
CA GLN A 266 2.54 32.33 37.14
C GLN A 266 3.52 32.95 36.12
N LYS A 267 4.56 33.64 36.61
CA LYS A 267 5.17 34.82 35.97
C LYS A 267 6.71 34.74 35.98
N SER A 268 7.30 34.94 34.78
CA SER A 268 8.60 35.56 34.40
C SER A 268 9.78 35.64 35.40
N ILE A 269 11.02 35.45 34.89
CA ILE A 269 12.21 36.31 35.12
C ILE A 269 13.30 36.05 34.05
N VAL A 270 14.27 36.99 33.90
CA VAL A 270 15.16 37.26 32.75
C VAL A 270 16.64 37.30 33.16
N GLN A 271 17.59 36.93 32.26
CA GLN A 271 18.93 37.55 31.99
C GLN A 271 19.69 36.67 30.95
N GLN A 272 20.16 37.13 29.76
CA GLN A 272 21.20 38.10 29.36
C GLN A 272 22.65 37.74 29.72
N GLN A 273 23.55 37.60 28.71
CA GLN A 273 24.70 38.49 28.43
C GLN A 273 25.45 38.13 27.10
N GLU A 274 26.13 39.10 26.49
CA GLU A 274 26.83 39.09 25.18
C GLU A 274 28.37 38.86 25.29
N VAL A 275 29.08 38.57 24.17
CA VAL A 275 30.41 39.16 23.78
C VAL A 275 30.63 39.08 22.24
N ASP A 276 31.24 40.13 21.66
CA ASP A 276 31.65 40.36 20.24
C ASP A 276 32.89 39.58 19.72
N GLY A 277 33.17 39.65 18.40
CA GLY A 277 34.51 39.36 17.84
C GLY A 277 34.70 39.51 16.31
N SER A 278 35.64 40.37 15.86
CA SER A 278 35.88 40.79 14.45
C SER A 278 37.40 40.90 14.14
N SER A 279 37.92 40.91 12.89
CA SER A 279 37.37 40.71 11.51
C SER A 279 38.55 40.61 10.49
N SER A 280 38.26 40.42 9.17
CA SER A 280 39.15 40.72 7.99
C SER A 280 40.50 39.95 7.85
N SER A 281 41.12 39.70 6.68
CA SER A 281 40.79 39.86 5.23
C SER A 281 41.86 39.18 4.32
N SER A 282 41.48 38.70 3.11
CA SER A 282 42.28 38.43 1.87
C SER A 282 43.54 37.51 1.96
N THR A 283 43.89 36.65 0.97
CA THR A 283 44.01 36.89 -0.50
C THR A 283 43.68 35.66 -1.40
N THR A 284 43.76 35.88 -2.72
CA THR A 284 43.18 35.16 -3.86
C THR A 284 44.01 34.02 -4.49
N THR A 285 43.34 32.96 -4.98
CA THR A 285 43.51 32.46 -6.37
C THR A 285 42.35 31.55 -6.86
N THR A 286 41.62 32.04 -7.88
CA THR A 286 40.90 31.32 -8.96
C THR A 286 40.72 29.78 -8.90
N ASN A 287 39.47 29.30 -8.77
CA ASN A 287 38.62 28.97 -9.94
C ASN A 287 37.19 28.50 -9.56
N THR A 288 36.20 29.04 -10.27
CA THR A 288 34.86 28.50 -10.59
C THR A 288 34.17 27.55 -9.59
N ALA A 289 33.35 28.11 -8.68
CA ALA A 289 32.35 27.35 -7.93
C ALA A 289 31.05 28.16 -7.78
N ASN A 290 30.06 27.89 -8.64
CA ASN A 290 28.68 28.27 -8.36
C ASN A 290 28.07 27.17 -7.48
N ASN A 291 28.06 27.40 -6.17
CA ASN A 291 27.41 26.49 -5.21
C ASN A 291 25.89 26.54 -5.37
N ASN A 292 25.36 25.59 -6.14
CA ASN A 292 24.03 25.03 -5.89
C ASN A 292 24.24 23.59 -5.42
N ASP A 293 23.50 23.17 -4.39
CA ASP A 293 23.41 21.76 -3.98
C ASP A 293 22.68 20.96 -5.07
N GLN A 294 23.42 20.63 -6.13
CA GLN A 294 22.92 19.82 -7.22
C GLN A 294 22.88 18.37 -6.74
N VAL A 295 21.75 17.99 -6.14
CA VAL A 295 21.42 16.60 -5.73
C VAL A 295 21.81 15.67 -6.88
N THR A 296 22.96 15.00 -6.71
CA THR A 296 23.57 14.23 -7.79
C THR A 296 22.90 12.88 -7.82
N CYS A 297 21.87 12.83 -8.66
CA CYS A 297 20.98 11.70 -8.84
C CYS A 297 21.76 10.50 -9.41
N ILE A 298 22.17 9.56 -8.55
CA ILE A 298 22.98 8.39 -8.92
C ILE A 298 22.21 7.29 -9.69
N VAL A 299 20.98 7.59 -10.10
CA VAL A 299 20.06 6.65 -10.75
C VAL A 299 19.74 7.20 -12.13
N SER A 300 19.70 6.36 -13.14
CA SER A 300 19.19 6.73 -14.47
C SER A 300 17.95 5.90 -14.80
N ASN A 301 16.96 6.52 -15.43
CA ASN A 301 15.82 5.82 -15.99
C ASN A 301 15.80 5.96 -17.51
N LYS A 302 15.57 4.86 -18.21
CA LYS A 302 15.41 4.82 -19.67
C LYS A 302 14.10 4.12 -20.00
N CYS A 303 13.25 4.76 -20.81
CA CYS A 303 12.01 4.17 -21.29
C CYS A 303 12.05 3.99 -22.81
N THR A 304 11.48 2.89 -23.30
CA THR A 304 11.22 2.63 -24.72
C THR A 304 9.76 2.26 -24.92
N VAL A 305 9.16 2.72 -26.00
CA VAL A 305 7.82 2.26 -26.39
C VAL A 305 7.90 0.78 -26.74
N GLU A 306 7.14 -0.05 -26.04
CA GLU A 306 7.04 -1.48 -26.31
C GLU A 306 5.86 -1.77 -27.25
N ARG A 307 4.71 -1.12 -27.02
CA ARG A 307 3.48 -1.33 -27.79
C ARG A 307 2.70 -0.04 -27.97
N GLU A 308 2.01 0.06 -29.11
CA GLU A 308 1.06 1.14 -29.41
C GLU A 308 -0.24 0.51 -29.92
N TRP A 309 -1.40 0.99 -29.47
CA TRP A 309 -2.71 0.56 -29.96
C TRP A 309 -3.74 1.69 -29.91
N LYS A 310 -4.91 1.44 -30.48
CA LYS A 310 -6.06 2.36 -30.43
C LYS A 310 -7.30 1.66 -29.90
N ASN A 311 -8.04 2.36 -29.05
CA ASN A 311 -9.35 1.98 -28.56
C ASN A 311 -10.35 3.02 -29.06
N GLY A 312 -10.84 2.86 -30.30
CA GLY A 312 -11.57 3.92 -31.00
C GLY A 312 -10.62 5.07 -31.40
N ASP A 313 -10.99 6.30 -31.07
CA ASP A 313 -10.16 7.49 -31.30
C ASP A 313 -9.01 7.63 -30.29
N GLN A 314 -9.15 7.04 -29.09
CA GLN A 314 -8.12 7.05 -28.05
C GLN A 314 -6.89 6.25 -28.50
N LYS A 315 -5.73 6.91 -28.49
CA LYS A 315 -4.42 6.27 -28.68
C LYS A 315 -3.85 5.87 -27.33
N ASN A 316 -3.23 4.70 -27.27
CA ASN A 316 -2.57 4.20 -26.06
C ASN A 316 -1.15 3.75 -26.38
N LYS A 317 -0.22 4.01 -25.46
CA LYS A 317 1.18 3.56 -25.57
C LYS A 317 1.67 2.94 -24.28
N GLN A 318 2.26 1.76 -24.40
CA GLN A 318 2.93 1.03 -23.33
C GLN A 318 4.43 1.31 -23.41
N TYR A 319 4.98 1.83 -22.32
CA TYR A 319 6.40 2.08 -22.15
C TYR A 319 6.99 1.02 -21.22
N SER A 320 7.99 0.30 -21.73
CA SER A 320 8.88 -0.51 -20.90
C SER A 320 10.03 0.38 -20.47
N CYS A 321 10.32 0.42 -19.17
CA CYS A 321 11.31 1.28 -18.57
C CYS A 321 12.32 0.49 -17.73
N GLU A 322 13.51 1.06 -17.57
CA GLU A 322 14.65 0.44 -16.89
C GLU A 322 15.31 1.48 -15.99
N ILE A 323 15.35 1.18 -14.68
CA ILE A 323 16.01 1.97 -13.64
C ILE A 323 17.37 1.33 -13.38
N THR A 324 18.45 2.02 -13.73
CA THR A 324 19.83 1.54 -13.54
C THR A 324 20.49 2.27 -12.37
N ASN A 325 21.10 1.48 -11.47
CA ASN A 325 21.89 2.01 -10.37
C ASN A 325 23.31 2.36 -10.85
N ASN A 326 23.58 3.65 -11.05
CA ASN A 326 24.92 4.15 -11.41
C ASN A 326 25.75 4.56 -10.17
N GLY A 327 25.24 4.30 -8.96
CA GLY A 327 25.93 4.55 -7.71
C GLY A 327 27.03 3.53 -7.40
N LYS A 328 27.69 3.75 -6.26
CA LYS A 328 28.73 2.84 -5.73
C LYS A 328 28.20 1.81 -4.73
N GLY A 329 26.97 1.96 -4.26
CA GLY A 329 26.32 1.09 -3.28
C GLY A 329 25.02 0.49 -3.81
N PRO A 330 24.50 -0.57 -3.17
CA PRO A 330 23.22 -1.17 -3.52
C PRO A 330 22.05 -0.18 -3.33
N LEU A 331 21.00 -0.36 -4.12
CA LEU A 331 19.83 0.53 -4.18
C LEU A 331 18.54 -0.26 -3.91
N SER A 332 17.98 -0.11 -2.70
CA SER A 332 16.70 -0.71 -2.27
C SER A 332 15.48 0.19 -2.51
N HIS A 333 15.69 1.50 -2.64
CA HIS A 333 14.63 2.51 -2.75
C HIS A 333 14.96 3.59 -3.78
N VAL A 334 13.94 4.07 -4.49
CA VAL A 334 13.99 5.19 -5.43
C VAL A 334 12.76 6.08 -5.29
N ASP A 335 12.94 7.35 -5.65
CA ASP A 335 11.89 8.33 -5.82
C ASP A 335 11.65 8.55 -7.30
N ILE A 336 10.61 7.91 -7.84
CA ILE A 336 10.13 8.03 -9.22
C ILE A 336 9.01 9.06 -9.24
N ARG A 337 9.23 10.20 -9.87
CA ARG A 337 8.24 11.28 -10.03
C ARG A 337 7.80 11.39 -11.49
N LEU A 338 6.49 11.52 -11.69
CA LEU A 338 5.86 11.65 -13.00
C LEU A 338 5.28 13.05 -13.14
N SER A 339 5.97 13.96 -13.87
CA SER A 339 5.60 15.39 -13.89
C SER A 339 4.30 15.71 -14.66
N ASN A 340 3.74 14.75 -15.39
CA ASN A 340 2.57 14.91 -16.28
C ASN A 340 1.65 13.67 -16.23
N ASN A 341 1.40 13.13 -15.04
CA ASN A 341 0.63 11.90 -14.81
C ASN A 341 -0.86 11.95 -15.21
N SER A 342 -1.40 13.06 -15.71
CA SER A 342 -2.80 13.15 -16.16
C SER A 342 -3.15 12.22 -17.34
N ALA A 343 -2.13 11.75 -18.07
CA ALA A 343 -2.27 10.75 -19.13
C ALA A 343 -1.99 9.32 -18.67
N LEU A 344 -1.53 9.11 -17.43
CA LEU A 344 -1.18 7.79 -16.89
C LEU A 344 -2.44 6.92 -16.78
N TYR A 345 -2.39 5.75 -17.40
CA TYR A 345 -3.48 4.78 -17.41
C TYR A 345 -3.23 3.55 -16.54
N ASN A 346 -1.98 3.08 -16.49
CA ASN A 346 -1.57 1.96 -15.64
C ASN A 346 -0.05 2.01 -15.39
N VAL A 347 0.43 1.35 -14.33
CA VAL A 347 1.85 1.25 -13.94
C VAL A 347 2.11 -0.11 -13.27
N TRP A 348 3.29 -0.72 -13.46
CA TRP A 348 3.64 -2.02 -12.86
C TRP A 348 5.13 -2.11 -12.45
N GLU A 349 5.47 -3.10 -11.61
CA GLU A 349 6.75 -3.33 -10.90
C GLU A 349 7.22 -2.23 -9.93
N VAL A 350 6.50 -1.12 -9.86
CA VAL A 350 6.68 -0.02 -8.89
C VAL A 350 5.38 0.20 -8.13
N TYR A 351 5.49 0.63 -6.87
CA TYR A 351 4.34 0.91 -6.01
C TYR A 351 4.26 2.40 -5.66
N THR A 352 3.06 2.89 -5.38
CA THR A 352 2.81 4.29 -5.09
C THR A 352 3.28 4.67 -3.69
N VAL A 353 4.00 5.80 -3.60
CA VAL A 353 4.41 6.45 -2.35
C VAL A 353 3.93 7.91 -2.38
N ASN A 354 3.65 8.52 -1.22
CA ASN A 354 3.21 9.92 -1.11
C ASN A 354 2.04 10.27 -2.05
N ASN A 355 0.86 9.74 -1.74
CA ASN A 355 -0.43 10.17 -2.30
C ASN A 355 -0.62 10.08 -3.83
N GLY A 356 0.16 9.25 -4.55
CA GLY A 356 0.07 9.14 -6.02
C GLY A 356 1.05 10.04 -6.79
N LEU A 357 1.86 10.82 -6.08
CA LEU A 357 2.80 11.78 -6.67
C LEU A 357 4.21 11.20 -6.90
N THR A 358 4.55 10.15 -6.15
CA THR A 358 5.84 9.44 -6.24
C THR A 358 5.61 7.93 -6.32
N PHE A 359 6.58 7.19 -6.86
CA PHE A 359 6.60 5.73 -6.87
C PHE A 359 7.97 5.25 -6.42
N ASP A 360 8.00 4.05 -5.84
CA ASP A 360 9.22 3.37 -5.40
C ASP A 360 9.24 1.94 -5.98
N ILE A 361 10.41 1.32 -6.04
CA ILE A 361 10.57 -0.06 -6.52
C ILE A 361 10.01 -1.05 -5.50
N SER A 362 9.33 -2.09 -6.00
CA SER A 362 8.61 -3.07 -5.18
C SER A 362 9.38 -3.55 -3.92
N PRO A 363 8.72 -3.67 -2.73
CA PRO A 363 9.41 -3.85 -1.44
C PRO A 363 10.40 -5.01 -1.32
N TRP A 364 10.26 -6.07 -2.13
CA TRP A 364 11.24 -7.17 -2.22
C TRP A 364 12.65 -6.72 -2.64
N ARG A 365 12.81 -5.47 -3.11
CA ARG A 365 14.10 -4.81 -3.35
C ARG A 365 14.85 -4.40 -2.08
N ILE A 366 14.23 -4.48 -0.89
CA ILE A 366 14.93 -4.35 0.39
C ILE A 366 15.97 -5.48 0.52
N ASP A 367 15.54 -6.73 0.36
CA ASP A 367 16.39 -7.93 0.46
C ASP A 367 17.20 -8.23 -0.82
N ASN A 368 16.68 -7.84 -2.00
CA ASN A 368 17.39 -7.98 -3.28
C ASN A 368 17.64 -6.63 -3.98
N PRO A 369 18.46 -5.75 -3.40
CA PRO A 369 18.68 -4.41 -3.93
C PRO A 369 19.41 -4.44 -5.27
N ILE A 370 19.12 -3.42 -6.09
CA ILE A 370 19.75 -3.23 -7.39
C ILE A 370 21.23 -2.94 -7.14
N GLN A 371 22.12 -3.86 -7.51
CA GLN A 371 23.57 -3.68 -7.30
C GLN A 371 24.11 -2.59 -8.26
N PRO A 372 25.29 -1.99 -7.95
CA PRO A 372 25.97 -1.09 -8.87
C PRO A 372 26.09 -1.66 -10.29
N GLY A 373 25.63 -0.91 -11.29
CA GLY A 373 25.61 -1.32 -12.70
C GLY A 373 24.49 -2.30 -13.09
N GLN A 374 23.64 -2.72 -12.16
CA GLN A 374 22.42 -3.49 -12.47
C GLN A 374 21.20 -2.57 -12.63
N SER A 375 20.11 -3.17 -13.12
CA SER A 375 18.84 -2.49 -13.36
C SER A 375 17.62 -3.21 -12.77
N HIS A 376 16.52 -2.47 -12.65
CA HIS A 376 15.17 -2.96 -12.41
C HIS A 376 14.25 -2.52 -13.56
N SER A 377 13.52 -3.49 -14.13
CA SER A 377 12.52 -3.21 -15.16
C SER A 377 11.19 -2.84 -14.53
N TRP A 378 10.52 -1.85 -15.10
CA TRP A 378 9.16 -1.44 -14.76
C TRP A 378 8.46 -0.90 -15.99
N GLY A 379 7.23 -0.41 -15.87
CA GLY A 379 6.63 0.30 -16.98
C GLY A 379 5.29 0.95 -16.67
N TYR A 380 4.78 1.64 -17.67
CA TYR A 380 3.50 2.34 -17.61
C TYR A 380 2.78 2.35 -18.96
N ILE A 381 1.46 2.55 -18.93
CA ILE A 381 0.63 2.85 -20.10
C ILE A 381 0.18 4.31 -19.98
N VAL A 382 0.21 5.03 -21.09
CA VAL A 382 -0.42 6.36 -21.23
C VAL A 382 -1.50 6.37 -22.30
N ASN A 383 -2.49 7.20 -22.07
CA ASN A 383 -3.46 7.63 -23.06
C ASN A 383 -2.91 8.82 -23.87
N ASP A 384 -3.52 9.09 -25.01
CA ASP A 384 -3.33 10.29 -25.84
C ASP A 384 -1.91 10.56 -26.40
N ASP A 385 -1.06 9.52 -26.49
CA ASP A 385 0.25 9.57 -27.20
C ASP A 385 1.28 10.52 -26.54
N VAL A 386 1.10 10.87 -25.25
CA VAL A 386 2.01 11.74 -24.50
C VAL A 386 2.89 10.93 -23.55
N ALA A 387 4.18 10.81 -23.87
CA ALA A 387 5.18 10.20 -22.98
C ALA A 387 5.24 10.93 -21.62
N LEU A 388 5.51 10.18 -20.55
CA LEU A 388 5.68 10.79 -19.23
C LEU A 388 7.09 11.38 -19.06
N ASP A 389 7.18 12.56 -18.46
CA ASP A 389 8.42 13.10 -17.90
C ASP A 389 8.71 12.38 -16.59
N VAL A 390 9.46 11.28 -16.69
CA VAL A 390 9.88 10.47 -15.55
C VAL A 390 11.21 10.98 -15.01
N LYS A 391 11.21 11.41 -13.75
CA LYS A 391 12.42 11.70 -12.96
C LYS A 391 12.59 10.60 -11.94
N VAL A 392 13.75 9.96 -11.89
CA VAL A 392 14.04 8.90 -10.92
C VAL A 392 15.32 9.23 -10.19
N CYS A 393 15.26 9.36 -8.87
CA CYS A 393 16.46 9.53 -8.03
C CYS A 393 16.50 8.53 -6.88
N GLN A 394 17.66 8.41 -6.24
CA GLN A 394 17.76 7.68 -4.98
C GLN A 394 16.95 8.43 -3.91
N MET A 395 16.10 7.73 -3.17
CA MET A 395 15.55 8.28 -1.93
C MET A 395 16.71 8.56 -0.96
N GLY A 396 16.85 9.81 -0.52
CA GLY A 396 17.80 10.14 0.53
C GLY A 396 17.53 9.29 1.78
N PRO A 397 18.55 8.99 2.61
CA PRO A 397 18.31 8.32 3.88
C PRO A 397 17.25 9.12 4.65
N ALA A 398 16.20 8.44 5.10
CA ALA A 398 15.13 9.08 5.87
C ALA A 398 15.77 9.84 7.04
N SER A 399 15.58 11.16 7.07
CA SER A 399 16.04 11.99 8.18
C SER A 399 15.17 11.66 9.39
N ASN A 400 15.69 10.81 10.28
CA ASN A 400 15.08 10.43 11.55
C ASN A 400 14.77 11.63 12.44
#